data_AF-A0A3R7XBX6-F1
#
_entry.id   AF-A0A3R7XBX6-F1
#
_cell.length_a   1.000
_cell.length_b   1.000
_cell.length_c   1.000
_cell.angle_alpha   90.00
_cell.angle_beta   90.00
_cell.angle_gamma   90.00
#
_symmetry.space_group_name_H-M   'P 1'
#
loop_
_entity.id
_entity.type
_entity.pdbx_description
1 polymer ?
#
loop_
_entity_poly.entity_id
_entity_poly.type
_entity_poly.pdbx_seq_one_letter_code
_entity_poly.pdbx_strand_id
1 'polypeptide(L)'
;MKKSLIKDIIGWDVGIWSKSLKFFDENIDFKKINNALELGSGHQSGGYALYLAEKGIHTICSSHLKTDDQNRNIHEKYNLSQFLKYETVDNLNIPYTDFFDLVCFKSVLGGIKTEFEPEKTLEISFKQIT
;
A
#
# COMPACT_ATOMS: atom_id res chain seq x y z
N MET A 1 -7.68 3.11 16.98
CA MET A 1 -7.02 1.79 16.79
C MET A 1 -6.12 1.43 17.98
N LYS A 2 -5.93 0.14 18.28
CA LYS A 2 -5.01 -0.33 19.34
C LYS A 2 -3.55 -0.03 18.96
N LYS A 3 -2.69 0.28 19.94
CA LYS A 3 -1.27 0.58 19.72
C LYS A 3 -0.52 -0.57 19.03
N SER A 4 -0.86 -1.82 19.35
CA SER A 4 -0.27 -3.00 18.70
C SER A 4 -0.62 -3.07 17.22
N LEU A 5 -1.87 -2.80 16.84
CA LEU A 5 -2.30 -2.75 15.45
C LEU A 5 -1.59 -1.63 14.69
N ILE A 6 -1.47 -0.44 15.27
CA ILE A 6 -0.73 0.67 14.65
C ILE A 6 0.73 0.28 14.38
N LYS A 7 1.38 -0.39 15.33
CA LYS A 7 2.75 -0.87 15.15
C LYS A 7 2.85 -1.92 14.04
N ASP A 8 1.91 -2.86 13.99
CA ASP A 8 1.91 -3.91 12.97
C ASP A 8 1.60 -3.34 11.57
N ILE A 9 0.70 -2.34 11.45
CA ILE A 9 0.45 -1.61 10.20
C ILE A 9 1.70 -0.85 9.75
N ILE A 10 2.28 -0.03 10.63
CA ILE A 10 3.28 0.96 10.23
C ILE A 10 4.71 0.38 10.16
N GLY A 11 5.03 -0.59 11.02
CA GLY A 11 6.40 -1.11 11.15
C GLY A 11 7.35 -0.08 11.77
N TRP A 12 8.29 0.43 10.98
CA TRP A 12 9.29 1.42 11.41
C TRP A 12 8.74 2.85 11.42
N ASP A 13 9.33 3.73 12.24
CA ASP A 13 8.94 5.14 12.39
C ASP A 13 7.46 5.38 12.75
N VAL A 14 6.94 4.54 13.65
CA VAL A 14 5.54 4.59 14.11
C VAL A 14 5.10 5.99 14.56
N GLY A 15 5.94 6.73 15.28
CA GLY A 15 5.59 8.05 15.79
C GLY A 15 5.30 9.09 14.69
N ILE A 16 5.95 8.97 13.54
CA ILE A 16 5.76 9.87 12.40
C ILE A 16 4.63 9.34 11.52
N TRP A 17 4.75 8.07 11.10
CA TRP A 17 3.86 7.51 10.10
C TRP A 17 2.48 7.14 10.63
N SER A 18 2.28 6.93 11.93
CA SER A 18 0.92 6.73 12.46
C SER A 18 0.00 7.94 12.25
N LYS A 19 0.56 9.13 12.00
CA LYS A 19 -0.21 10.32 11.66
C LYS A 19 -0.92 10.21 10.31
N SER A 20 -0.37 9.44 9.36
CA SER A 20 -1.03 9.21 8.06
C SER A 20 -2.34 8.45 8.23
N LEU A 21 -2.39 7.46 9.15
CA LEU A 21 -3.62 6.71 9.42
C LEU A 21 -4.73 7.61 9.94
N LYS A 22 -4.41 8.54 10.84
CA LYS A 22 -5.35 9.54 11.32
C LYS A 22 -5.82 10.45 10.18
N PHE A 23 -4.88 10.92 9.35
CA PHE A 23 -5.21 11.75 8.19
C PHE A 23 -6.15 11.02 7.23
N PHE A 24 -5.91 9.73 6.95
CA PHE A 24 -6.78 8.92 6.10
C PHE A 24 -8.17 8.73 6.71
N ASP A 25 -8.26 8.43 8.02
CA ASP A 25 -9.55 8.33 8.74
C ASP A 25 -10.39 9.61 8.66
N GLU A 26 -9.75 10.78 8.62
CA GLU A 26 -10.41 12.09 8.57
C GLU A 26 -10.80 12.53 7.15
N ASN A 27 -10.11 12.03 6.11
CA ASN A 27 -10.21 12.57 4.75
C ASN A 27 -10.75 11.58 3.71
N ILE A 28 -10.85 10.29 4.03
CA ILE A 28 -11.33 9.26 3.11
C ILE A 28 -12.69 8.75 3.58
N ASP A 29 -13.69 8.85 2.71
CA ASP A 29 -14.96 8.15 2.89
C ASP A 29 -14.80 6.69 2.47
N PHE A 30 -14.33 5.86 3.39
CA PHE A 30 -14.06 4.44 3.14
C PHE A 30 -15.28 3.63 2.71
N LYS A 31 -16.51 4.14 2.88
CA LYS A 31 -17.72 3.47 2.37
C LYS A 31 -17.81 3.47 0.85
N LYS A 32 -17.02 4.33 0.18
CA LYS A 32 -16.95 4.44 -1.28
C LYS A 32 -15.78 3.67 -1.88
N ILE A 33 -14.95 3.04 -1.04
CA ILE A 33 -13.73 2.34 -1.46
C ILE A 33 -14.01 0.85 -1.39
N ASN A 34 -13.95 0.17 -2.53
CA ASN A 34 -14.15 -1.27 -2.63
C ASN A 34 -12.83 -2.00 -2.90
N ASN A 35 -12.04 -1.46 -3.84
CA ASN A 35 -10.78 -2.05 -4.28
C ASN A 35 -9.63 -1.10 -4.03
N ALA A 36 -8.56 -1.60 -3.40
CA ALA A 36 -7.37 -0.82 -3.13
C ALA A 36 -6.07 -1.56 -3.50
N LEU A 37 -5.02 -0.79 -3.73
CA LEU A 37 -3.67 -1.26 -3.95
C LEU A 37 -2.72 -0.64 -2.92
N GLU A 38 -1.99 -1.48 -2.20
CA GLU A 38 -0.76 -1.06 -1.54
C GLU A 38 0.42 -1.38 -2.45
N LEU A 39 1.18 -0.36 -2.86
CA LEU A 39 2.44 -0.54 -3.57
C LEU A 39 3.60 -0.68 -2.57
N GLY A 40 4.50 -1.63 -2.86
CA GLY A 40 5.76 -1.77 -2.16
C GLY A 40 5.62 -2.14 -0.68
N SER A 41 4.75 -3.11 -0.39
CA SER A 41 4.62 -3.68 0.95
C SER A 41 5.97 -4.21 1.43
N GLY A 42 6.41 -3.70 2.58
CA GLY A 42 7.71 -4.02 3.16
C GLY A 42 7.69 -5.32 3.96
N HIS A 43 8.83 -6.00 4.03
CA HIS A 43 8.98 -7.36 4.60
C HIS A 43 8.72 -7.49 6.13
N GLN A 44 8.34 -6.43 6.85
CA GLN A 44 8.31 -6.42 8.33
C GLN A 44 7.12 -5.66 8.94
N SER A 45 6.04 -5.49 8.18
CA SER A 45 4.80 -4.87 8.67
C SER A 45 3.60 -5.40 7.89
N GLY A 46 2.39 -5.34 8.44
CA GLY A 46 1.16 -5.53 7.67
C GLY A 46 0.90 -4.41 6.66
N GLY A 47 1.61 -3.28 6.75
CA GLY A 47 1.51 -2.19 5.80
C GLY A 47 0.13 -1.53 5.83
N TYR A 48 -0.11 -0.67 4.85
CA TYR A 48 -1.44 -0.11 4.63
C TYR A 48 -2.44 -1.17 4.14
N ALA A 49 -1.99 -2.30 3.57
CA ALA A 49 -2.89 -3.40 3.24
C ALA A 49 -3.63 -3.92 4.48
N LEU A 50 -2.93 -4.11 5.61
CA LEU A 50 -3.58 -4.47 6.89
C LEU A 50 -4.59 -3.41 7.35
N TYR A 51 -4.23 -2.13 7.24
CA TYR A 51 -5.10 -1.02 7.63
C TYR A 51 -6.39 -0.98 6.79
N LEU A 52 -6.29 -1.18 5.48
CA LEU A 52 -7.44 -1.15 4.56
C LEU A 52 -8.30 -2.41 4.72
N ALA A 53 -7.68 -3.57 4.94
CA ALA A 53 -8.40 -4.80 5.23
C ALA A 53 -9.18 -4.73 6.55
N GLU A 54 -8.67 -4.02 7.58
CA GLU A 54 -9.39 -3.78 8.84
C GLU A 54 -10.69 -2.99 8.64
N LYS A 55 -10.78 -2.24 7.54
CA LYS A 55 -11.97 -1.50 7.12
C LYS A 55 -12.89 -2.29 6.20
N GLY A 56 -12.54 -3.54 5.88
CA GLY A 56 -13.30 -4.41 4.97
C GLY A 56 -13.06 -4.14 3.49
N ILE A 57 -11.97 -3.46 3.13
CA ILE A 57 -11.65 -3.12 1.73
C ILE A 57 -10.82 -4.23 1.10
N HIS A 58 -11.23 -4.68 -0.09
CA HIS A 58 -10.46 -5.66 -0.85
C HIS A 58 -9.16 -5.02 -1.34
N THR A 59 -8.04 -5.49 -0.80
CA THR A 59 -6.74 -4.85 -1.00
C THR A 59 -5.74 -5.81 -1.62
N ILE A 60 -5.11 -5.35 -2.70
CA ILE A 60 -3.93 -6.00 -3.25
C ILE A 60 -2.71 -5.47 -2.48
N CYS A 61 -2.08 -6.35 -1.72
CA CYS A 61 -0.81 -6.12 -1.06
C CYS A 61 0.30 -6.49 -2.06
N SER A 62 0.97 -5.49 -2.64
CA SER A 62 1.96 -5.74 -3.69
C SER A 62 3.39 -5.46 -3.26
N SER A 63 4.34 -6.14 -3.89
CA SER A 63 5.77 -5.86 -3.77
C SER A 63 6.45 -6.05 -5.12
N HIS A 64 7.61 -5.41 -5.30
CA HIS A 64 8.48 -5.61 -6.47
C HIS A 64 9.15 -7.00 -6.48
N LEU A 65 9.21 -7.66 -5.32
CA LEU A 65 9.65 -9.04 -5.14
C LEU A 65 8.47 -9.89 -4.68
N LYS A 66 8.61 -11.22 -4.74
CA LYS A 66 7.59 -12.15 -4.24
C LYS A 66 7.21 -11.75 -2.81
N THR A 67 5.92 -11.48 -2.60
CA THR A 67 5.39 -10.99 -1.33
C THR A 67 5.72 -11.97 -0.20
N ASP A 68 6.31 -11.45 0.88
CA ASP A 68 6.92 -12.24 1.95
C ASP A 68 5.87 -13.00 2.77
N ASP A 69 6.22 -14.22 3.17
CA ASP A 69 5.43 -15.01 4.13
C ASP A 69 5.27 -14.25 5.47
N GLN A 70 6.19 -13.32 5.79
CA GLN A 70 6.07 -12.46 6.97
C GLN A 70 4.86 -11.53 6.94
N ASN A 71 4.53 -10.90 5.80
CA ASN A 71 3.34 -10.03 5.69
C ASN A 71 2.07 -10.85 5.92
N ARG A 72 2.01 -12.03 5.31
CA ARG A 72 0.88 -12.96 5.42
C ARG A 72 0.64 -13.36 6.87
N ASN A 73 1.69 -13.76 7.58
CA ASN A 73 1.60 -14.13 8.99
C ASN A 73 1.07 -12.99 9.88
N ILE A 74 1.46 -11.74 9.59
CA ILE A 74 0.91 -10.57 10.30
C ILE A 74 -0.57 -10.40 9.96
N HIS A 75 -0.98 -10.54 8.70
CA HIS A 75 -2.39 -10.42 8.31
C HIS A 75 -3.27 -11.53 8.90
N GLU A 76 -2.77 -12.76 8.95
CA GLU A 76 -3.45 -13.92 9.52
C GLU A 76 -3.71 -13.76 11.01
N LYS A 77 -2.78 -13.14 11.76
CA LYS A 77 -2.98 -12.78 13.18
C LYS A 77 -4.26 -11.94 13.41
N TYR A 78 -4.71 -11.20 12.40
CA TYR A 78 -5.92 -10.37 12.47
C TYR A 78 -7.16 -11.00 11.82
N ASN A 79 -7.06 -12.20 11.24
CA ASN A 79 -8.15 -12.88 10.52
C ASN A 79 -8.75 -12.04 9.38
N LEU A 80 -7.88 -11.38 8.60
CA LEU A 80 -8.26 -10.47 7.51
C LEU A 80 -7.89 -10.99 6.12
N SER A 81 -7.40 -12.23 6.01
CA SER A 81 -6.92 -12.81 4.76
C SER A 81 -7.96 -12.82 3.63
N GLN A 82 -9.26 -12.85 3.96
CA GLN A 82 -10.36 -12.78 2.98
C GLN A 82 -10.45 -11.44 2.24
N PHE A 83 -9.86 -10.37 2.79
CA PHE A 83 -9.81 -9.05 2.16
C PHE A 83 -8.50 -8.82 1.40
N LEU A 84 -7.57 -9.77 1.42
CA LEU A 84 -6.20 -9.56 0.97
C LEU A 84 -5.83 -10.49 -0.18
N LYS A 85 -5.33 -9.89 -1.25
CA LYS A 85 -4.64 -10.58 -2.34
C LYS A 85 -3.19 -10.13 -2.35
N TYR A 86 -2.28 -11.00 -2.76
CA TYR A 86 -0.85 -10.73 -2.77
C TYR A 86 -0.34 -10.88 -4.18
N GLU A 87 0.35 -9.87 -4.68
CA GLU A 87 0.85 -9.84 -6.05
C GLU A 87 2.25 -9.27 -6.12
N THR A 88 3.01 -9.73 -7.11
CA THR A 88 4.22 -9.04 -7.52
C THR A 88 3.82 -7.99 -8.55
N VAL A 89 4.02 -6.70 -8.24
CA VAL A 89 3.67 -5.58 -9.11
C VAL A 89 4.92 -4.75 -9.36
N ASP A 90 5.19 -4.48 -10.64
CA ASP A 90 6.16 -3.47 -11.03
C ASP A 90 5.55 -2.08 -10.82
N ASN A 91 6.16 -1.29 -9.94
CA ASN A 91 5.70 0.06 -9.63
C ASN A 91 5.70 1.00 -10.85
N LEU A 92 6.52 0.71 -11.87
CA LEU A 92 6.59 1.47 -13.12
C LEU A 92 5.61 0.97 -14.19
N ASN A 93 5.06 -0.23 -14.00
CA ASN A 93 4.17 -0.87 -14.94
C ASN A 93 3.07 -1.64 -14.21
N ILE A 94 2.18 -0.89 -13.57
CA ILE A 94 1.04 -1.43 -12.84
C ILE A 94 0.01 -1.96 -13.86
N PRO A 95 -0.29 -3.28 -13.91
CA PRO A 95 -1.08 -3.88 -14.98
C PRO A 95 -2.59 -3.75 -14.75
N TYR A 96 -3.04 -2.55 -14.36
CA TYR A 96 -4.42 -2.24 -14.01
C TYR A 96 -4.85 -0.91 -14.63
N THR A 97 -6.09 -0.84 -15.10
CA THR A 97 -6.72 0.38 -15.62
C THR A 97 -8.08 0.51 -14.97
N ASP A 98 -8.37 1.68 -14.39
CA ASP A 98 -9.65 2.02 -13.73
C ASP A 98 -10.18 0.98 -12.72
N PHE A 99 -9.27 0.28 -12.04
CA PHE A 99 -9.63 -0.84 -11.17
C PHE A 99 -9.67 -0.49 -9.68
N PHE A 100 -8.77 0.40 -9.22
CA PHE A 100 -8.63 0.73 -7.80
C PHE A 100 -9.29 2.07 -7.49
N ASP A 101 -10.06 2.10 -6.42
CA ASP A 101 -10.60 3.32 -5.84
C ASP A 101 -9.54 4.07 -5.02
N LEU A 102 -8.54 3.33 -4.51
CA LEU A 102 -7.46 3.87 -3.70
C LEU A 102 -6.13 3.17 -3.98
N VAL A 103 -5.09 3.95 -4.22
CA VAL A 103 -3.70 3.47 -4.27
C VAL A 103 -2.90 4.15 -3.16
N CYS A 104 -2.17 3.38 -2.38
CA CYS A 104 -1.38 3.88 -1.26
C CYS A 104 0.02 3.24 -1.23
N PHE A 105 0.97 3.95 -0.63
CA PHE A 105 2.32 3.45 -0.44
C PHE A 105 3.02 4.20 0.68
N LYS A 106 3.98 3.54 1.33
CA LYS A 106 4.88 4.15 2.31
C LYS A 106 6.32 4.00 1.86
N SER A 107 7.03 5.13 1.71
CA SER A 107 8.46 5.16 1.41
C SER A 107 8.88 4.41 0.14
N VAL A 108 7.99 4.29 -0.84
CA VAL A 108 8.28 3.61 -2.11
C VAL A 108 8.99 4.53 -3.11
N LEU A 109 8.57 5.79 -3.23
CA LEU A 109 9.08 6.71 -4.25
C LEU A 109 10.62 6.85 -4.22
N GLY A 110 11.24 6.92 -3.04
CA GLY A 110 12.70 7.01 -2.93
C GLY A 110 13.46 5.74 -3.35
N GLY A 111 12.78 4.60 -3.41
CA GLY A 111 13.31 3.32 -3.88
C GLY A 111 13.10 3.08 -5.37
N ILE A 112 12.23 3.84 -6.03
CA ILE A 112 12.06 3.81 -7.48
C ILE A 112 13.27 4.50 -8.10
N LYS A 113 14.28 3.70 -8.44
CA LYS A 113 15.39 4.15 -9.28
C LYS A 113 14.92 4.08 -10.72
N THR A 114 14.61 5.22 -11.32
CA THR A 114 14.78 5.32 -12.76
C THR A 114 16.29 5.30 -13.00
N GLU A 115 16.79 4.52 -13.96
CA GLU A 115 18.01 5.01 -14.63
C GLU A 115 17.66 6.43 -15.05
N PHE A 116 18.42 7.42 -14.59
CA PHE A 116 18.10 8.83 -14.84
C PHE A 116 18.22 9.07 -16.34
N GLU A 117 17.11 8.83 -17.04
CA GLU A 117 16.86 9.22 -18.40
C GLU A 117 16.03 10.50 -18.31
N PRO A 118 16.63 11.68 -18.57
CA PRO A 118 15.97 12.96 -18.40
C PRO A 118 14.63 13.04 -19.13
N GLU A 119 14.54 12.42 -20.30
CA GLU A 119 13.36 12.46 -21.17
C GLU A 119 12.19 11.64 -20.60
N LYS A 120 12.42 10.39 -20.17
CA LYS A 120 11.38 9.54 -19.55
C LYS A 120 10.96 10.02 -18.16
N THR A 121 11.88 10.60 -17.39
CA THR A 121 11.60 11.13 -16.05
C THR A 121 10.68 12.35 -16.13
N LEU A 122 10.86 13.21 -17.14
CA LEU A 122 9.96 14.32 -17.43
C LEU A 122 8.59 13.84 -17.92
N GLU A 123 8.54 12.79 -18.73
CA GLU A 123 7.29 12.19 -19.23
C GLU A 123 6.43 11.59 -18.10
N ILE A 124 7.03 10.87 -17.14
CA ILE A 124 6.32 10.31 -15.97
C ILE A 124 5.83 11.42 -15.02
N SER A 125 6.58 12.51 -14.91
CA SER A 125 6.19 13.67 -14.09
C SER A 125 5.01 14.46 -14.69
N PHE A 126 4.74 14.29 -15.99
CA PHE A 126 3.71 15.01 -16.75
C PHE A 126 2.65 14.12 -17.42
N LYS A 127 2.60 12.82 -17.12
CA LYS A 127 1.54 11.96 -17.66
C LYS A 127 0.25 12.22 -16.88
N GLN A 128 -0.50 13.19 -17.38
CA GLN A 128 -1.87 13.49 -16.99
C GLN A 128 -2.69 12.20 -17.08
N ILE A 129 -3.15 11.71 -15.94
CA ILE A 129 -4.18 10.68 -15.87
C ILE A 129 -5.47 11.39 -16.31
N THR A 130 -5.75 11.33 -17.62
CA THR A 130 -7.07 11.61 -18.21
C THR A 130 -7.88 10.34 -18.28
#